data_AF-L0KI40-F1
#
_entry.id   AF-L0KI40-F1
#
_cell.length_a   1.000
_cell.length_b   1.000
_cell.length_c   1.000
_cell.angle_alpha   90.00
_cell.angle_beta   90.00
_cell.angle_gamma   90.00
#
_symmetry.space_group_name_H-M   'P 1'
#
loop_
_entity.id
_entity.type
_entity.pdbx_description
1 polymer ?
#
loop_
_entity_poly.entity_id
_entity_poly.type
_entity_poly.pdbx_seq_one_letter_code
_entity_poly.pdbx_strand_id
1 'polypeptide(L)'
;MSGLRLAVLIVATSSICTLPAFAAAESSYVYCDNGLRCFKAPCPSNSALDLATGTITKGVSIDTSGLPQADEAITAQPDVLYSGKIVVRGSIEHRIQTFTGKEYSLPWLVATRIVRTAKDGERKHCSSH
;
A
#
# COMPACT_ATOMS: atom_id res chain seq x y z
N MET A 1 -66.53 27.39 15.60
CA MET A 1 -65.42 26.87 16.43
C MET A 1 -64.40 26.24 15.50
N SER A 2 -63.16 26.68 15.66
CA SER A 2 -62.03 26.43 14.78
C SER A 2 -61.48 25.00 14.91
N GLY A 3 -61.07 24.43 13.78
CA GLY A 3 -59.79 23.72 13.66
C GLY A 3 -59.72 22.28 14.14
N LEU A 4 -59.55 21.35 13.19
CA LEU A 4 -58.39 20.45 13.22
C LEU A 4 -58.18 19.84 11.83
N ARG A 5 -57.38 20.51 10.99
CA ARG A 5 -56.83 19.87 9.79
C ARG A 5 -55.64 19.03 10.24
N LEU A 6 -55.77 17.70 10.25
CA LEU A 6 -54.65 16.79 10.47
C LEU A 6 -53.69 16.90 9.27
N ALA A 7 -52.59 17.63 9.47
CA ALA A 7 -51.46 17.63 8.56
C ALA A 7 -50.66 16.33 8.79
N VAL A 8 -50.74 15.41 7.83
CA VAL A 8 -49.91 14.20 7.80
C VAL A 8 -48.51 14.62 7.35
N LEU A 9 -47.59 14.73 8.29
CA LEU A 9 -46.16 14.92 8.02
C LEU A 9 -45.55 13.58 7.60
N ILE A 10 -45.26 13.45 6.30
CA ILE A 10 -44.51 12.32 5.74
C ILE A 10 -43.03 12.53 6.10
N VAL A 11 -42.54 11.78 7.09
CA VAL A 11 -41.10 11.69 7.38
C VAL A 11 -40.47 10.78 6.32
N ALA A 12 -39.83 11.38 5.33
CA ALA A 12 -38.97 10.67 4.38
C ALA A 12 -37.64 10.34 5.08
N THR A 13 -37.49 9.10 5.55
CA THR A 13 -36.21 8.58 6.02
C THR A 13 -35.32 8.30 4.81
N SER A 14 -34.44 9.23 4.48
CA SER A 14 -33.37 9.01 3.50
C SER A 14 -32.37 7.99 4.08
N SER A 15 -32.40 6.78 3.54
CA SER A 15 -31.44 5.73 3.84
C SER A 15 -30.08 6.13 3.27
N ILE A 16 -29.19 6.63 4.12
CA ILE A 16 -27.80 6.91 3.74
C ILE A 16 -27.09 5.56 3.63
N CYS A 17 -26.92 5.06 2.40
CA CYS A 17 -26.01 3.96 2.13
C CYS A 17 -24.57 4.46 2.37
N THR A 18 -24.04 4.30 3.58
CA THR A 18 -22.61 4.39 3.82
C THR A 18 -21.97 3.15 3.21
N LEU A 19 -21.42 3.28 2.00
CA LEU A 19 -20.54 2.26 1.43
C LEU A 19 -19.38 2.03 2.42
N PRO A 20 -19.10 0.79 2.85
CA PRO A 20 -17.92 0.53 3.66
C PRO A 20 -16.72 0.93 2.82
N ALA A 21 -15.94 1.90 3.31
CA ALA A 21 -14.61 2.12 2.80
C ALA A 21 -13.84 0.82 3.06
N PHE A 22 -13.61 0.03 2.01
CA PHE A 22 -12.76 -1.14 2.10
C PHE A 22 -11.37 -0.63 2.49
N ALA A 23 -11.04 -0.71 3.78
CA ALA A 23 -9.68 -0.54 4.22
C ALA A 23 -8.83 -1.53 3.42
N ALA A 24 -7.78 -1.04 2.75
CA ALA A 24 -6.88 -1.90 2.00
C ALA A 24 -6.40 -3.00 2.95
N ALA A 25 -6.76 -4.25 2.64
CA ALA A 25 -6.50 -5.37 3.54
C ALA A 25 -5.00 -5.49 3.75
N GLU A 26 -4.57 -5.52 5.00
CA GLU A 26 -3.16 -5.75 5.29
C GLU A 26 -2.74 -7.16 4.86
N SER A 27 -1.54 -7.27 4.29
CA SER A 27 -0.87 -8.56 4.06
C SER A 27 0.60 -8.45 4.47
N SER A 28 1.35 -9.54 4.25
CA SER A 28 2.80 -9.60 4.40
C SER A 28 3.45 -9.64 3.03
N TYR A 29 4.42 -8.77 2.81
CA TYR A 29 5.05 -8.56 1.52
C TYR A 29 6.56 -8.74 1.60
N VAL A 30 7.14 -9.25 0.51
CA VAL A 30 8.56 -9.08 0.21
C VAL A 30 8.68 -7.98 -0.84
N TYR A 31 9.34 -6.88 -0.48
CA TYR A 31 9.59 -5.76 -1.37
C TYR A 31 10.96 -5.91 -2.03
N CYS A 32 11.00 -5.82 -3.36
CA CYS A 32 12.21 -5.86 -4.15
C CYS A 32 12.42 -4.52 -4.85
N ASP A 33 13.62 -3.99 -4.69
CA ASP A 33 14.11 -2.75 -5.28
C ASP A 33 15.63 -2.89 -5.40
N ASN A 34 16.18 -2.61 -6.57
CA ASN A 34 17.62 -2.77 -6.79
C ASN A 34 18.44 -1.57 -6.29
N GLY A 35 17.83 -0.63 -5.57
CA GLY A 35 18.49 0.54 -4.96
C GLY A 35 18.94 1.60 -5.96
N LEU A 36 18.66 1.39 -7.26
CA LEU A 36 18.97 2.35 -8.29
C LEU A 36 17.90 3.44 -8.31
N ARG A 37 18.32 4.70 -8.19
CA ARG A 37 17.40 5.82 -8.42
C ARG A 37 17.24 6.03 -9.92
N CYS A 38 16.01 6.25 -10.37
CA CYS A 38 15.78 6.50 -11.79
C CYS A 38 16.37 7.85 -12.22
N PHE A 39 17.41 7.81 -13.06
CA PHE A 39 17.99 9.00 -13.67
C PHE A 39 17.57 9.14 -15.14
N LYS A 40 17.40 8.01 -15.85
CA LYS A 40 16.96 7.95 -17.24
C LYS A 40 16.20 6.65 -17.45
N ALA A 41 15.12 6.69 -18.21
CA ALA A 41 14.34 5.50 -18.54
C ALA A 41 15.17 4.47 -19.36
N PRO A 42 14.93 3.16 -19.21
CA PRO A 42 13.92 2.54 -18.33
C PRO A 42 14.34 2.59 -16.86
N CYS A 43 13.43 3.05 -16.00
CA CYS A 43 13.66 3.07 -14.56
C CYS A 43 13.79 1.63 -14.02
N PRO A 44 14.60 1.41 -12.97
CA PRO A 44 14.62 0.14 -12.27
C PRO A 44 13.21 -0.26 -11.82
N SER A 45 12.92 -1.57 -11.92
CA SER A 45 11.60 -2.11 -11.64
C SER A 45 11.53 -2.57 -10.20
N ASN A 46 10.79 -1.81 -9.39
CA ASN A 46 10.46 -2.23 -8.03
C ASN A 46 9.23 -3.14 -8.06
N SER A 47 9.12 -4.06 -7.12
CA SER A 47 7.96 -4.94 -7.00
C SER A 47 7.70 -5.36 -5.56
N ALA A 48 6.47 -5.82 -5.30
CA ALA A 48 6.09 -6.41 -4.03
C ALA A 48 5.42 -7.76 -4.28
N LEU A 49 5.96 -8.83 -3.68
CA LEU A 49 5.32 -10.13 -3.60
C LEU A 49 4.44 -10.18 -2.35
N ASP A 50 3.14 -10.37 -2.54
CA ASP A 50 2.21 -10.72 -1.47
C ASP A 50 2.38 -12.20 -1.08
N LEU A 51 2.78 -12.46 0.16
CA LEU A 51 3.00 -13.82 0.67
C LEU A 51 1.71 -14.59 0.91
N ALA A 52 0.57 -13.92 1.04
CA ALA A 52 -0.72 -14.58 1.22
C ALA A 52 -1.27 -15.11 -0.11
N THR A 53 -1.11 -14.33 -1.19
CA THR A 53 -1.70 -14.65 -2.50
C THR A 53 -0.68 -15.15 -3.53
N GLY A 54 0.61 -14.93 -3.32
CA GLY A 54 1.68 -15.19 -4.30
C GLY A 54 1.73 -14.16 -5.43
N THR A 55 0.94 -13.09 -5.35
CA THR A 55 0.85 -12.06 -6.40
C THR A 55 2.06 -11.13 -6.37
N ILE A 56 2.65 -10.84 -7.53
CA ILE A 56 3.72 -9.83 -7.67
C ILE A 56 3.12 -8.57 -8.29
N THR A 57 3.11 -7.48 -7.54
CA THR A 57 2.76 -6.15 -8.04
C THR A 57 4.03 -5.42 -8.47
N LYS A 58 4.10 -4.95 -9.72
CA LYS A 58 5.24 -4.21 -10.28
C LYS A 58 5.05 -2.70 -10.16
N GLY A 59 6.15 -1.94 -10.19
CA GLY A 59 6.15 -0.49 -10.09
C GLY A 59 5.73 0.03 -8.72
N VAL A 60 5.89 -0.79 -7.67
CA VAL A 60 5.49 -0.46 -6.30
C VAL A 60 6.57 0.41 -5.66
N SER A 61 6.17 1.52 -5.05
CA SER A 61 7.05 2.26 -4.12
C SER A 61 6.75 1.81 -2.69
N ILE A 62 7.72 1.86 -1.79
CA ILE A 62 7.50 1.55 -0.37
C ILE A 62 7.46 2.83 0.48
N ASP A 63 6.47 2.94 1.36
CA ASP A 63 6.36 3.97 2.39
C ASP A 63 6.62 3.35 3.75
N THR A 64 7.74 3.73 4.36
CA THR A 64 8.16 3.25 5.68
C THR A 64 7.97 4.29 6.77
N SER A 65 7.35 5.43 6.47
CA SER A 65 7.17 6.54 7.44
C SER A 65 6.31 6.15 8.65
N GLY A 66 5.48 5.11 8.52
CA GLY A 66 4.64 4.56 9.58
C GLY A 66 5.27 3.43 10.39
N LEU A 67 6.52 3.05 10.14
CA LEU A 67 7.17 1.99 10.89
C LEU A 67 7.46 2.42 12.35
N PRO A 68 7.29 1.52 13.33
CA PRO A 68 7.62 1.83 14.72
C PRO A 68 9.13 1.98 14.90
N GLN A 69 9.54 2.75 15.92
CA GLN A 69 10.95 3.00 16.23
C GLN A 69 11.79 1.71 16.41
N ALA A 70 11.19 0.64 16.91
CA ALA A 70 11.86 -0.67 17.02
C ALA A 70 12.30 -1.24 15.67
N ASP A 71 11.61 -0.88 14.59
CA ASP A 71 11.90 -1.29 13.22
C ASP A 71 12.83 -0.29 12.49
N GLU A 72 12.97 0.95 13.00
CA GLU A 72 13.83 1.98 12.40
C GLU A 72 15.29 1.53 12.30
N ALA A 73 15.82 0.86 13.33
CA ALA A 73 17.19 0.34 13.34
C ALA A 73 17.45 -0.71 12.25
N ILE A 74 16.42 -1.43 11.82
CA ILE A 74 16.49 -2.39 10.72
C ILE A 74 16.46 -1.66 9.38
N THR A 75 15.60 -0.64 9.24
CA THR A 75 15.53 0.18 8.01
C THR A 75 16.72 1.13 7.81
N ALA A 76 17.40 1.52 8.89
CA ALA A 76 18.61 2.34 8.85
C ALA A 76 19.82 1.59 8.27
N GLN A 77 19.75 0.25 8.23
CA GLN A 77 20.76 -0.54 7.56
C GLN A 77 20.60 -0.42 6.04
N PRO A 78 21.69 -0.12 5.31
CA PRO A 78 21.64 -0.02 3.86
C PRO A 78 21.16 -1.35 3.26
N ASP A 79 20.39 -1.26 2.17
CA ASP A 79 19.95 -2.41 1.36
C ASP A 79 18.99 -3.40 2.03
N VAL A 80 18.59 -3.21 3.29
CA VAL A 80 17.70 -4.15 3.99
C VAL A 80 16.29 -4.12 3.40
N LEU A 81 15.79 -2.93 3.08
CA LEU A 81 14.50 -2.78 2.40
C LEU A 81 14.58 -3.15 0.92
N TYR A 82 15.74 -2.97 0.30
CA TYR A 82 15.83 -2.97 -1.16
C TYR A 82 15.96 -4.40 -1.72
N SER A 83 16.77 -5.30 -1.15
CA SER A 83 16.99 -6.62 -1.79
C SER A 83 16.01 -7.74 -1.37
N GLY A 84 14.79 -7.41 -0.94
CA GLY A 84 13.84 -8.40 -0.42
C GLY A 84 14.37 -9.18 0.78
N LYS A 85 15.21 -8.56 1.61
CA LYS A 85 15.83 -9.23 2.76
C LYS A 85 14.88 -9.38 3.94
N ILE A 86 13.80 -8.60 3.98
CA ILE A 86 12.80 -8.63 5.05
C ILE A 86 11.40 -8.81 4.48
N VAL A 87 10.52 -9.31 5.35
CA VAL A 87 9.08 -9.33 5.16
C VAL A 87 8.49 -8.15 5.92
N VAL A 88 7.73 -7.33 5.23
CA VAL A 88 7.01 -6.18 5.81
C VAL A 88 5.53 -6.47 5.84
N ARG A 89 4.86 -6.04 6.90
CA ARG A 89 3.40 -6.01 6.97
C ARG A 89 2.93 -4.63 6.56
N GLY A 90 1.82 -4.58 5.83
CA GLY A 90 1.28 -3.33 5.33
C GLY A 90 0.15 -3.56 4.34
N SER A 91 -0.21 -2.52 3.59
CA SER A 91 -1.23 -2.56 2.55
C SER A 91 -0.71 -1.91 1.26
N ILE A 92 -1.24 -2.32 0.11
CA ILE A 92 -1.01 -1.61 -1.16
C ILE A 92 -2.10 -0.55 -1.34
N GLU A 93 -1.68 0.71 -1.34
CA GLU A 93 -2.50 1.86 -1.64
C GLU A 93 -2.14 2.44 -3.01
N HIS A 94 -3.09 3.06 -3.70
CA HIS A 94 -2.81 3.78 -4.94
C HIS A 94 -2.75 5.28 -4.66
N ARG A 95 -1.60 5.89 -4.93
CA ARG A 95 -1.37 7.33 -4.72
C ARG A 95 -1.21 8.04 -6.05
N ILE A 96 -1.81 9.21 -6.17
CA ILE A 96 -1.65 10.07 -7.34
C ILE A 96 -0.30 10.76 -7.26
N GLN A 97 0.49 10.65 -8.32
CA GLN A 97 1.78 11.29 -8.48
C GLN A 97 1.82 12.04 -9.80
N THR A 98 2.36 13.26 -9.78
CA THR A 98 2.45 14.09 -10.98
C THR A 98 3.86 14.00 -11.56
N PHE A 99 3.98 13.41 -12.75
CA PHE A 99 5.22 13.38 -13.52
C PHE A 99 5.01 14.16 -14.81
N THR A 100 5.94 15.08 -15.12
CA THR A 100 5.91 15.88 -16.37
C THR A 100 4.56 16.56 -16.66
N GLY A 101 3.83 16.97 -15.60
CA GLY A 101 2.53 17.62 -15.70
C GLY A 101 1.35 16.67 -15.92
N LYS A 102 1.56 15.35 -15.90
CA LYS A 102 0.51 14.32 -15.96
C LYS A 102 0.39 13.60 -14.63
N GLU A 103 -0.84 13.30 -14.24
CA GLU A 103 -1.15 12.51 -13.05
C GLU A 103 -1.09 11.01 -13.36
N TYR A 104 -0.50 10.25 -12.47
CA TYR A 104 -0.41 8.80 -12.52
C TYR A 104 -0.82 8.23 -11.17
N SER A 105 -1.73 7.26 -11.19
CA SER A 105 -2.05 6.45 -10.02
C SER A 105 -1.03 5.32 -9.91
N LEU A 106 -0.14 5.41 -8.91
CA LEU A 106 0.93 4.43 -8.69
C LEU A 106 0.67 3.63 -7.41
N PRO A 107 1.04 2.34 -7.38
CA PRO A 107 0.92 1.53 -6.18
C PRO A 107 2.03 1.84 -5.17
N TRP A 108 1.64 1.95 -3.91
CA TRP A 108 2.49 2.24 -2.76
C TRP A 108 2.24 1.19 -1.69
N LEU A 109 3.28 0.47 -1.29
CA LEU A 109 3.26 -0.42 -0.14
C LEU A 109 3.46 0.41 1.13
N VAL A 110 2.37 0.64 1.87
CA VAL A 110 2.40 1.35 3.15
C VAL A 110 2.75 0.36 4.25
N ALA A 111 4.01 0.37 4.68
CA ALA A 111 4.54 -0.57 5.66
C ALA A 111 4.19 -0.12 7.09
N THR A 112 3.58 -1.02 7.86
CA THR A 112 3.18 -0.80 9.26
C THR A 112 4.09 -1.51 10.26
N ARG A 113 4.82 -2.55 9.82
CA ARG A 113 5.76 -3.31 10.66
C ARG A 113 6.75 -4.13 9.83
N ILE A 114 7.93 -4.38 10.37
CA ILE A 114 8.82 -5.46 9.92
C ILE A 114 8.46 -6.76 10.65
N VAL A 115 8.14 -7.81 9.89
CA VAL A 115 7.70 -9.09 10.45
C VAL A 115 8.87 -9.99 10.80
N ARG A 116 9.82 -10.14 9.86
CA ARG A 116 10.97 -11.05 9.96
C ARG A 116 11.90 -10.88 8.75
N THR A 117 13.04 -11.57 8.77
CA THR A 117 13.84 -11.83 7.57
C THR A 117 13.07 -12.69 6.56
N ALA A 118 13.20 -12.37 5.28
CA ALA A 118 12.65 -13.16 4.19
C ALA A 118 13.43 -14.45 3.98
N LYS A 119 12.74 -15.52 3.58
CA LYS A 119 13.35 -16.79 3.20
C LYS A 119 13.90 -16.70 1.78
N ASP A 120 14.89 -17.52 1.46
CA ASP A 120 15.50 -17.56 0.12
C ASP A 120 14.49 -17.77 -1.01
N GLY A 121 13.49 -18.64 -0.79
CA GLY A 121 12.42 -18.87 -1.75
C GLY A 121 11.51 -17.64 -1.97
N GLU A 122 11.28 -16.84 -0.94
CA GLU A 122 10.38 -15.68 -0.99
C GLU A 122 11.04 -14.52 -1.76
N ARG A 123 12.35 -14.36 -1.65
CA ARG A 123 13.13 -13.31 -2.34
C ARG A 123 13.65 -13.71 -3.72
N LYS A 124 13.36 -14.92 -4.21
CA LYS A 124 13.86 -15.42 -5.50
C LYS A 124 13.44 -14.53 -6.68
N HIS A 125 12.29 -13.87 -6.60
CA HIS A 125 11.82 -12.93 -7.62
C HIS A 125 12.57 -11.59 -7.62
N CYS A 126 13.31 -11.26 -6.55
CA CYS A 126 14.10 -10.04 -6.49
C CYS A 126 15.36 -10.09 -7.37
N SER A 127 15.86 -11.28 -7.71
CA SER A 127 17.07 -11.46 -8.52
C SER A 127 16.79 -11.71 -10.00
N SER A 128 15.51 -11.78 -10.41
CA SER A 128 15.15 -11.92 -11.82
C SER A 128 15.05 -10.54 -12.48
N HIS A 129 16.19 -9.96 -12.85
CA HIS A 129 16.25 -8.82 -13.77
C HIS A 129 17.57 -8.79 -14.55
#